data_AF-A0AAV6UJ05-F1
#
_entry.id   AF-A0AAV6UJ05-F1
#
_cell.length_a   1.000
_cell.length_b   1.000
_cell.length_c   1.000
_cell.angle_alpha   90.00
_cell.angle_beta   90.00
_cell.angle_gamma   90.00
#
_symmetry.space_group_name_H-M   'P 1'
#
loop_
_entity.id
_entity.type
_entity.pdbx_description
1 polymer ?
#
loop_
_entity_poly.entity_id
_entity_poly.type
_entity_poly.pdbx_seq_one_letter_code
_entity_poly.pdbx_strand_id
1 'polypeptide(L)'
;MIVDAIGHWENRTCLKFTERVIDFSYLRFRADKEGCSSMIGRINGIFAGQDVSIGRGCNRTNIIIHEIGHAIGFYHEQSRNDRDGYIHINWNNMPVARYSQFDRGLESSRGVEYDYTSIMHYGPMAFTEAFFQKNTIAALNVHHQTLIGSGMDISFRDAKTLNKMYSCSAGCPNVKNESQCQNGGFLSPYRGDGQPCPCVCPPRTSGEFCEVLEEPFYYYEFPRCGGNVTEDGIIQTPGYPTRKPPADSCSWWIQAPEGKRARVEFLDFSFHPRMESNNTIFNRKCFHERVEIRTKHRFDGDMFCGEDIPPGTVATSVGQEFIIIIDTNEKAQEGRGLKAKVTFVDKDTKDVKDKILTSFLP
;
A
#
# COMPACT_ATOMS: atom_id res chain seq x y z
N MET A 1 -17.49 15.48 -6.19
CA MET A 1 -16.16 15.12 -5.65
C MET A 1 -16.05 15.42 -4.15
N ILE A 2 -16.16 16.67 -3.69
CA ILE A 2 -16.11 16.97 -2.24
C ILE A 2 -17.28 16.32 -1.49
N VAL A 3 -18.51 16.51 -1.99
CA VAL A 3 -19.71 15.87 -1.41
C VAL A 3 -19.58 14.34 -1.42
N ASP A 4 -19.07 13.77 -2.51
CA ASP A 4 -18.82 12.31 -2.59
C ASP A 4 -17.81 11.87 -1.51
N ALA A 5 -16.67 12.56 -1.39
CA ALA A 5 -15.63 12.30 -0.38
C ALA A 5 -16.17 12.42 1.06
N ILE A 6 -17.04 13.38 1.32
CA ILE A 6 -17.79 13.50 2.59
C ILE A 6 -18.64 12.25 2.81
N GLY A 7 -19.39 11.82 1.80
CA GLY A 7 -20.24 10.63 1.86
C GLY A 7 -19.48 9.36 2.25
N HIS A 8 -18.23 9.20 1.83
CA HIS A 8 -17.40 8.06 2.25
C HIS A 8 -17.21 8.01 3.77
N TRP A 9 -16.98 9.15 4.42
CA TRP A 9 -16.86 9.26 5.88
C TRP A 9 -18.22 9.12 6.58
N GLU A 10 -19.26 9.79 6.08
CA GLU A 10 -20.60 9.77 6.69
C GLU A 10 -21.30 8.41 6.62
N ASN A 11 -21.00 7.61 5.61
CA ASN A 11 -21.64 6.31 5.40
C ASN A 11 -21.03 5.18 6.24
N ARG A 12 -19.81 5.39 6.77
CA ARG A 12 -19.05 4.36 7.51
C ARG A 12 -18.75 4.74 8.95
N THR A 13 -19.16 5.94 9.37
CA THR A 13 -18.88 6.49 10.68
C THR A 13 -20.09 7.25 11.22
N CYS A 14 -20.01 7.71 12.48
CA CYS A 14 -21.02 8.59 13.05
C CYS A 14 -20.83 10.07 12.72
N LEU A 15 -19.79 10.45 11.95
CA LEU A 15 -19.60 11.84 11.58
C LEU A 15 -20.70 12.32 10.62
N LYS A 16 -21.09 13.59 10.79
CA LYS A 16 -21.99 14.31 9.91
C LYS A 16 -21.37 15.65 9.54
N PHE A 17 -21.39 15.96 8.25
CA PHE A 17 -20.92 17.21 7.68
C PHE A 17 -22.13 18.01 7.25
N THR A 18 -22.31 19.16 7.88
CA THR A 18 -23.38 20.10 7.54
C THR A 18 -22.78 21.34 6.89
N GLU A 19 -23.50 21.90 5.92
CA GLU A 19 -23.13 23.21 5.40
C GLU A 19 -23.18 24.24 6.53
N ARG A 20 -22.11 25.02 6.64
CA ARG A 20 -21.95 26.00 7.69
C ARG A 20 -23.00 27.10 7.53
N VAL A 21 -23.78 27.34 8.59
CA VAL A 21 -24.68 28.50 8.68
C VAL A 21 -24.09 29.59 9.58
N ILE A 22 -23.80 29.26 10.85
CA ILE A 22 -23.31 30.22 11.85
C ILE A 22 -22.07 29.76 12.62
N ASP A 23 -21.61 28.52 12.44
CA ASP A 23 -20.55 27.94 13.27
C ASP A 23 -19.21 28.67 13.15
N PHE A 24 -18.54 28.89 14.28
CA PHE A 24 -17.26 29.60 14.33
C PHE A 24 -16.05 28.72 13.97
N SER A 25 -16.22 27.40 13.97
CA SER A 25 -15.22 26.42 13.53
C SER A 25 -15.83 25.57 12.42
N TYR A 26 -15.17 25.53 11.27
CA TYR A 26 -15.67 24.88 10.06
C TYR A 26 -14.50 24.59 9.12
N LEU A 27 -14.66 23.60 8.24
CA LEU A 27 -13.70 23.33 7.18
C LEU A 27 -13.99 24.22 5.97
N ARG A 28 -12.93 24.66 5.29
CA ARG A 28 -12.99 25.40 4.02
C ARG A 28 -12.18 24.67 2.98
N PHE A 29 -12.84 24.11 1.98
CA PHE A 29 -12.15 23.52 0.85
C PHE A 29 -11.68 24.63 -0.09
N ARG A 30 -10.37 24.71 -0.34
CA ARG A 30 -9.71 25.82 -1.03
C ARG A 30 -8.97 25.32 -2.26
N ALA A 31 -9.41 25.76 -3.44
CA ALA A 31 -8.75 25.44 -4.71
C ALA A 31 -7.64 26.45 -5.09
N ASP A 32 -7.59 27.59 -4.41
CA ASP A 32 -6.64 28.68 -4.60
C ASP A 32 -5.30 28.49 -3.87
N LYS A 33 -5.15 27.37 -3.14
CA LYS A 33 -3.95 26.98 -2.42
C LYS A 33 -3.11 26.01 -3.26
N GLU A 34 -1.80 25.98 -3.02
CA GLU A 34 -0.90 25.02 -3.66
C GLU A 34 -0.93 23.67 -2.95
N GLY A 35 -0.84 22.59 -3.73
CA GLY A 35 -0.78 21.23 -3.22
C GLY A 35 -2.06 20.74 -2.55
N CYS A 36 -1.98 19.52 -2.03
CA CYS A 36 -3.03 18.84 -1.28
C CYS A 36 -2.57 18.80 0.17
N SER A 37 -3.30 19.44 1.09
CA SER A 37 -2.92 19.44 2.50
C SER A 37 -4.08 19.85 3.42
N SER A 38 -4.01 19.40 4.66
CA SER A 38 -4.90 19.80 5.74
C SER A 38 -4.17 19.69 7.07
N MET A 39 -4.55 20.54 8.02
CA MET A 39 -4.07 20.43 9.40
C MET A 39 -4.72 19.22 10.08
N ILE A 40 -3.98 18.58 11.00
CA ILE A 40 -4.48 17.40 11.70
C ILE A 40 -5.40 17.82 12.86
N GLY A 41 -6.65 17.36 12.82
CA GLY A 41 -7.67 17.62 13.82
C GLY A 41 -8.22 19.04 13.78
N ARG A 42 -9.14 19.35 14.71
CA ARG A 42 -9.77 20.67 14.82
C ARG A 42 -8.75 21.71 15.30
N ILE A 43 -8.43 22.68 14.45
CA ILE A 43 -7.66 23.86 14.85
C ILE A 43 -8.58 24.98 15.35
N ASN A 44 -8.22 25.59 16.48
CA ASN A 44 -8.97 26.71 17.05
C ASN A 44 -8.65 28.02 16.30
N GLY A 45 -9.26 28.19 15.13
CA GLY A 45 -9.30 29.45 14.40
C GLY A 45 -10.67 30.11 14.54
N ILE A 46 -10.92 30.82 15.65
CA ILE A 46 -12.19 31.54 15.83
C ILE A 46 -12.36 32.50 14.64
N PHE A 47 -13.47 32.36 13.89
CA PHE A 47 -13.82 33.14 12.69
C PHE A 47 -13.00 32.90 11.41
N ALA A 48 -11.90 32.15 11.47
CA ALA A 48 -11.03 31.96 10.30
C ALA A 48 -11.36 30.72 9.47
N GLY A 49 -12.00 29.70 10.05
CA GLY A 49 -12.15 28.39 9.43
C GLY A 49 -10.81 27.66 9.24
N GLN A 50 -10.86 26.34 9.08
CA GLN A 50 -9.70 25.49 8.82
C GLN A 50 -9.63 25.16 7.33
N ASP A 51 -8.56 25.59 6.67
CA ASP A 51 -8.40 25.32 5.23
C ASP A 51 -8.03 23.85 4.99
N VAL A 52 -8.72 23.26 4.02
CA VAL A 52 -8.40 22.00 3.36
C VAL A 52 -8.01 22.36 1.93
N SER A 53 -6.71 22.29 1.62
CA SER A 53 -6.17 22.66 0.32
C SER A 53 -6.43 21.56 -0.69
N ILE A 54 -7.21 21.86 -1.73
CA ILE A 54 -7.45 21.01 -2.90
C ILE A 54 -6.96 21.76 -4.13
N GLY A 55 -5.65 22.00 -4.17
CA GLY A 55 -5.00 22.74 -5.24
C GLY A 55 -5.01 22.03 -6.59
N ARG A 56 -4.27 22.60 -7.55
CA ARG A 56 -4.14 22.03 -8.91
C ARG A 56 -3.64 20.59 -8.85
N GLY A 57 -4.39 19.65 -9.43
CA GLY A 57 -4.05 18.23 -9.46
C GLY A 57 -4.61 17.40 -8.28
N CYS A 58 -5.16 18.05 -7.26
CA CYS A 58 -5.72 17.41 -6.07
C CYS A 58 -7.21 17.07 -6.18
N ASN A 59 -7.89 17.50 -7.25
CA ASN A 59 -9.32 17.26 -7.45
C ASN A 59 -9.58 15.80 -7.88
N ARG A 60 -9.31 14.86 -6.97
CA ARG A 60 -9.57 13.42 -7.05
C ARG A 60 -10.25 13.00 -5.76
N THR A 61 -11.28 12.15 -5.84
CA THR A 61 -12.10 11.81 -4.66
C THR A 61 -11.26 11.21 -3.54
N ASN A 62 -10.35 10.28 -3.87
CA ASN A 62 -9.46 9.65 -2.89
C ASN A 62 -8.51 10.65 -2.19
N ILE A 63 -8.00 11.66 -2.91
CA ILE A 63 -7.20 12.73 -2.31
C ILE A 63 -8.06 13.56 -1.35
N ILE A 64 -9.27 13.94 -1.75
CA ILE A 64 -10.16 14.72 -0.88
C ILE A 64 -10.54 13.92 0.38
N ILE A 65 -10.79 12.62 0.26
CA ILE A 65 -11.03 11.71 1.41
C ILE A 65 -9.85 11.77 2.38
N HIS A 66 -8.61 11.67 1.86
CA HIS A 66 -7.38 11.74 2.64
C HIS A 66 -7.25 13.07 3.40
N GLU A 67 -7.46 14.20 2.72
CA GLU A 67 -7.35 15.52 3.36
C GLU A 67 -8.45 15.77 4.41
N ILE A 68 -9.65 15.22 4.20
CA ILE A 68 -10.69 15.18 5.23
C ILE A 68 -10.22 14.32 6.41
N GLY A 69 -9.56 13.18 6.15
CA GLY A 69 -8.95 12.32 7.18
C GLY A 69 -8.02 13.08 8.11
N HIS A 70 -7.13 13.91 7.56
CA HIS A 70 -6.32 14.82 8.37
C HIS A 70 -7.18 15.79 9.20
N ALA A 71 -8.13 16.47 8.57
CA ALA A 71 -8.98 17.45 9.26
C ALA A 71 -9.75 16.85 10.46
N ILE A 72 -10.15 15.58 10.37
CA ILE A 72 -10.86 14.84 11.43
C ILE A 72 -9.92 14.10 12.39
N GLY A 73 -8.60 14.26 12.25
CA GLY A 73 -7.62 13.89 13.26
C GLY A 73 -6.67 12.75 12.92
N PHE A 74 -6.73 12.19 11.70
CA PHE A 74 -5.81 11.12 11.30
C PHE A 74 -4.41 11.67 11.00
N TYR A 75 -3.42 11.00 11.56
CA TYR A 75 -2.06 11.06 11.05
C TYR A 75 -1.92 10.09 9.86
N HIS A 76 -0.79 10.16 9.16
CA HIS A 76 -0.48 9.16 8.16
C HIS A 76 -0.23 7.79 8.81
N GLU A 77 -0.65 6.69 8.18
CA GLU A 77 -0.54 5.35 8.74
C GLU A 77 0.93 4.95 8.98
N GLN A 78 1.84 5.31 8.07
CA GLN A 78 3.29 5.09 8.24
C GLN A 78 3.92 5.98 9.32
N SER A 79 3.17 6.81 10.03
CA SER A 79 3.66 7.56 11.19
C SER A 79 3.34 6.86 12.51
N ARG A 80 2.61 5.75 12.51
CA ARG A 80 2.27 5.04 13.75
C ARG A 80 3.51 4.64 14.56
N ASN A 81 3.33 4.61 15.89
CA ASN A 81 4.41 4.25 16.81
C ASN A 81 4.89 2.79 16.67
N ASP A 82 4.01 1.90 16.21
CA ASP A 82 4.28 0.48 15.97
C ASP A 82 4.67 0.15 14.51
N ARG A 83 4.81 1.16 13.63
CA ARG A 83 5.01 0.96 12.19
C ARG A 83 6.21 0.07 11.84
N ASP A 84 7.27 0.10 12.65
CA ASP A 84 8.52 -0.60 12.33
C ASP A 84 8.36 -2.14 12.50
N GLY A 85 7.23 -2.60 13.06
CA GLY A 85 6.79 -3.99 13.02
C GLY A 85 6.08 -4.40 11.72
N TYR A 86 5.87 -3.48 10.79
CA TYR A 86 5.10 -3.67 9.56
C TYR A 86 5.83 -3.19 8.31
N ILE A 87 6.59 -2.10 8.41
CA ILE A 87 7.34 -1.48 7.32
C ILE A 87 8.78 -1.17 7.72
N HIS A 88 9.63 -0.98 6.70
CA HIS A 88 11.00 -0.50 6.82
C HIS A 88 11.15 0.80 6.03
N ILE A 89 11.78 1.81 6.63
CA ILE A 89 12.08 3.09 5.97
C ILE A 89 13.51 3.07 5.43
N ASN A 90 13.66 3.16 4.11
CA ASN A 90 14.94 3.27 3.43
C ASN A 90 15.42 4.73 3.43
N TRP A 91 16.02 5.17 4.54
CA TRP A 91 16.50 6.56 4.72
C TRP A 91 17.51 7.02 3.65
N ASN A 92 18.26 6.09 3.05
CA ASN A 92 19.22 6.39 1.99
C ASN A 92 18.56 6.66 0.62
N ASN A 93 17.27 6.33 0.47
CA ASN A 93 16.51 6.52 -0.76
C ASN A 93 15.75 7.86 -0.78
N MET A 94 16.01 8.76 0.17
CA MET A 94 15.41 10.09 0.24
C MET A 94 16.41 11.14 0.78
N PRO A 95 16.25 12.43 0.44
CA PRO A 95 17.09 13.48 1.00
C PRO A 95 16.79 13.72 2.48
N VAL A 96 17.83 14.06 3.26
CA VAL A 96 17.73 14.30 4.72
C VAL A 96 16.66 15.32 5.09
N ALA A 97 16.44 16.33 4.24
CA ALA A 97 15.41 17.36 4.43
C ALA A 97 13.97 16.80 4.48
N ARG A 98 13.76 15.54 4.09
CA ARG A 98 12.45 14.87 4.10
C ARG A 98 12.28 13.89 5.26
N TYR A 99 13.29 13.71 6.12
CA TYR A 99 13.20 12.71 7.20
C TYR A 99 12.04 12.99 8.16
N SER A 100 11.72 14.25 8.43
CA SER A 100 10.60 14.63 9.30
C SER A 100 9.23 14.22 8.76
N GLN A 101 9.09 13.94 7.45
CA GLN A 101 7.85 13.40 6.87
C GLN A 101 7.56 11.97 7.35
N PHE A 102 8.56 11.33 7.96
CA PHE A 102 8.49 10.01 8.57
C PHE A 102 8.70 10.08 10.08
N ASP A 103 8.49 11.23 10.73
CA ASP A 103 8.42 11.27 12.18
C ASP A 103 7.22 10.45 12.68
N ARG A 104 7.35 9.84 13.86
CA ARG A 104 6.25 9.08 14.46
C ARG A 104 5.21 10.05 15.03
N GLY A 105 3.94 9.78 14.76
CA GLY A 105 2.81 10.55 15.25
C GLY A 105 2.52 10.29 16.73
N LEU A 106 1.75 11.19 17.33
CA LEU A 106 1.28 11.09 18.73
C LEU A 106 0.06 10.16 18.87
N GLU A 107 -0.41 9.60 17.77
CA GLU A 107 -1.63 8.81 17.71
C GLU A 107 -1.45 7.41 18.33
N SER A 108 -2.41 7.01 19.16
CA SER A 108 -2.54 5.63 19.63
C SER A 108 -3.23 4.79 18.57
N SER A 109 -2.78 3.55 18.37
CA SER A 109 -3.45 2.57 17.50
C SER A 109 -4.88 2.26 17.93
N ARG A 110 -5.27 2.60 19.17
CA ARG A 110 -6.59 2.30 19.77
C ARG A 110 -6.97 0.81 19.64
N GLY A 111 -5.97 -0.07 19.61
CA GLY A 111 -6.14 -1.51 19.40
C GLY A 111 -6.66 -1.88 18.00
N VAL A 112 -6.39 -1.05 16.98
CA VAL A 112 -6.60 -1.37 15.57
C VAL A 112 -5.24 -1.71 14.96
N GLU A 113 -5.15 -2.86 14.31
CA GLU A 113 -3.93 -3.30 13.63
C GLU A 113 -3.51 -2.33 12.52
N TYR A 114 -2.23 -2.36 12.16
CA TYR A 114 -1.66 -1.54 11.08
C TYR A 114 -2.34 -1.83 9.75
N ASP A 115 -2.67 -0.79 8.98
CA ASP A 115 -3.38 -0.96 7.71
C ASP A 115 -2.57 -0.56 6.47
N TYR A 116 -2.03 -1.56 5.77
CA TYR A 116 -1.31 -1.34 4.51
C TYR A 116 -2.17 -0.68 3.43
N THR A 117 -3.50 -0.85 3.46
CA THR A 117 -4.44 -0.27 2.48
C THR A 117 -5.09 1.04 2.93
N SER A 118 -4.70 1.58 4.08
CA SER A 118 -5.26 2.83 4.61
C SER A 118 -5.17 3.94 3.57
N ILE A 119 -6.23 4.74 3.46
CA ILE A 119 -6.21 5.96 2.64
C ILE A 119 -5.15 6.95 3.13
N MET A 120 -4.70 6.82 4.38
CA MET A 120 -3.69 7.64 5.03
C MET A 120 -2.26 7.09 4.89
N HIS A 121 -2.04 5.97 4.20
CA HIS A 121 -0.72 5.37 4.04
C HIS A 121 0.03 5.95 2.83
N TYR A 122 1.28 6.35 3.01
CA TYR A 122 2.15 6.74 1.91
C TYR A 122 2.47 5.59 0.94
N GLY A 123 2.62 5.92 -0.34
CA GLY A 123 3.11 4.99 -1.34
C GLY A 123 4.60 4.63 -1.15
N PRO A 124 5.07 3.55 -1.81
CA PRO A 124 6.41 3.01 -1.62
C PRO A 124 7.54 3.97 -1.99
N MET A 125 7.28 4.95 -2.84
CA MET A 125 8.26 5.92 -3.36
C MET A 125 8.09 7.32 -2.75
N ALA A 126 7.36 7.46 -1.64
CA ALA A 126 7.11 8.76 -1.04
C ALA A 126 8.43 9.49 -0.70
N PHE A 127 8.62 10.68 -1.26
CA PHE A 127 9.81 11.54 -1.08
C PHE A 127 11.15 11.01 -1.61
N THR A 128 11.14 9.99 -2.48
CA THR A 128 12.35 9.64 -3.24
C THR A 128 12.70 10.72 -4.27
N GLU A 129 13.98 10.90 -4.57
CA GLU A 129 14.41 11.65 -5.77
C GLU A 129 14.60 10.72 -6.98
N ALA A 130 14.69 9.40 -6.75
CA ALA A 130 14.84 8.37 -7.78
C ALA A 130 13.48 7.70 -8.08
N PHE A 131 12.50 8.50 -8.55
CA PHE A 131 11.16 8.02 -8.87
C PHE A 131 11.20 6.84 -9.85
N PHE A 132 10.35 5.84 -9.60
CA PHE A 132 10.26 4.57 -10.34
C PHE A 132 11.53 3.70 -10.29
N GLN A 133 12.50 4.03 -9.44
CA GLN A 133 13.76 3.31 -9.31
C GLN A 133 14.06 2.89 -7.88
N LYS A 134 13.67 3.69 -6.88
CA LYS A 134 13.93 3.38 -5.47
C LYS A 134 12.72 3.62 -4.59
N ASN A 135 12.46 2.66 -3.72
CA ASN A 135 11.41 2.73 -2.71
C ASN A 135 11.98 3.33 -1.41
N THR A 136 11.26 4.28 -0.81
CA THR A 136 11.51 4.79 0.54
C THR A 136 10.84 3.96 1.60
N ILE A 137 9.74 3.28 1.28
CA ILE A 137 8.99 2.41 2.20
C ILE A 137 8.94 1.00 1.62
N ALA A 138 9.44 0.03 2.38
CA ALA A 138 9.30 -1.38 2.09
C ALA A 138 8.40 -2.06 3.13
N ALA A 139 7.44 -2.88 2.70
CA ALA A 139 6.67 -3.70 3.64
C ALA A 139 7.56 -4.85 4.16
N LEU A 140 7.47 -5.18 5.45
CA LEU A 140 8.18 -6.30 6.03
C LEU A 140 7.68 -7.64 5.46
N ASN A 141 6.36 -7.75 5.29
CA ASN A 141 5.77 -8.80 4.47
C ASN A 141 5.83 -8.38 3.00
N VAL A 142 6.67 -9.08 2.24
CA VAL A 142 6.89 -8.87 0.80
C VAL A 142 5.58 -8.83 0.01
N HIS A 143 4.63 -9.65 0.41
CA HIS A 143 3.34 -9.80 -0.25
C HIS A 143 2.40 -8.60 -0.07
N HIS A 144 2.69 -7.69 0.86
CA HIS A 144 1.92 -6.47 1.08
C HIS A 144 2.55 -5.22 0.43
N GLN A 145 3.69 -5.37 -0.28
CA GLN A 145 4.42 -4.23 -0.83
C GLN A 145 3.60 -3.39 -1.81
N THR A 146 2.70 -4.01 -2.58
CA THR A 146 1.84 -3.32 -3.57
C THR A 146 0.54 -2.77 -2.98
N LEU A 147 0.27 -3.03 -1.69
CA LEU A 147 -0.90 -2.50 -0.99
C LEU A 147 -0.67 -1.08 -0.46
N ILE A 148 0.57 -0.75 -0.08
CA ILE A 148 0.87 0.55 0.51
C ILE A 148 0.68 1.69 -0.49
N GLY A 149 -0.10 2.69 -0.09
CA GLY A 149 -0.47 3.82 -0.94
C GLY A 149 -1.45 3.47 -2.08
N SER A 150 -2.08 2.29 -2.06
CA SER A 150 -3.12 1.92 -3.03
C SER A 150 -4.53 2.36 -2.61
N GLY A 151 -4.66 3.08 -1.49
CA GLY A 151 -5.95 3.51 -0.94
C GLY A 151 -6.74 4.39 -1.92
N MET A 152 -7.90 3.91 -2.32
CA MET A 152 -8.86 4.64 -3.18
C MET A 152 -10.10 5.12 -2.41
N ASP A 153 -10.31 4.55 -1.23
CA ASP A 153 -11.43 4.79 -0.33
C ASP A 153 -10.97 4.52 1.11
N ILE A 154 -11.75 4.94 2.09
CA ILE A 154 -11.61 4.61 3.50
C ILE A 154 -11.67 3.10 3.66
N SER A 155 -10.60 2.53 4.23
CA SER A 155 -10.55 1.10 4.51
C SER A 155 -11.46 0.71 5.69
N PHE A 156 -11.65 -0.59 5.90
CA PHE A 156 -12.31 -1.08 7.12
C PHE A 156 -11.60 -0.62 8.40
N ARG A 157 -10.26 -0.62 8.42
CA ARG A 157 -9.46 -0.21 9.58
C ARG A 157 -9.47 1.31 9.77
N ASP A 158 -9.50 2.11 8.70
CA ASP A 158 -9.69 3.56 8.79
C ASP A 158 -11.04 3.89 9.46
N ALA A 159 -12.12 3.27 8.97
CA ALA A 159 -13.46 3.42 9.56
C ALA A 159 -13.49 2.98 11.02
N LYS A 160 -12.90 1.82 11.35
CA LYS A 160 -12.82 1.30 12.72
C LYS A 160 -12.08 2.27 13.65
N THR A 161 -10.93 2.79 13.21
CA THR A 161 -10.14 3.75 13.98
C THR A 161 -10.93 5.02 14.24
N LEU A 162 -11.64 5.54 13.24
CA LEU A 162 -12.46 6.73 13.42
C LEU A 162 -13.62 6.50 14.40
N ASN A 163 -14.33 5.39 14.25
CA ASN A 163 -15.46 5.07 15.11
C ASN A 163 -15.03 4.94 16.57
N LYS A 164 -13.84 4.37 16.83
CA LYS A 164 -13.22 4.38 18.16
C LYS A 164 -12.80 5.76 18.63
N MET A 165 -12.21 6.58 17.75
CA MET A 165 -11.75 7.93 18.08
C MET A 165 -12.89 8.86 18.50
N TYR A 166 -14.05 8.75 17.84
CA TYR A 166 -15.23 9.57 18.10
C TYR A 166 -16.30 8.88 18.96
N SER A 167 -15.97 7.72 19.55
CA SER A 167 -16.89 6.94 20.40
C SER A 167 -18.25 6.70 19.75
N CYS A 168 -18.27 6.37 18.45
CA CYS A 168 -19.50 6.26 17.67
C CYS A 168 -20.46 5.18 18.22
N SER A 169 -19.93 4.14 18.86
CA SER A 169 -20.71 3.09 19.51
C SER A 169 -21.48 3.56 20.75
N ALA A 170 -21.17 4.74 21.31
CA ALA A 170 -21.88 5.29 22.46
C ALA A 170 -23.37 5.62 22.17
N GLY A 171 -23.73 5.83 20.90
CA GLY A 171 -25.11 6.06 20.47
C GLY A 171 -25.96 4.79 20.38
N CYS A 172 -25.39 3.61 20.67
CA CYS A 172 -26.05 2.33 20.49
C CYS A 172 -26.87 1.92 21.73
N PRO A 173 -28.19 1.69 21.61
CA PRO A 173 -28.98 1.18 22.73
C PRO A 173 -28.52 -0.25 23.08
N ASN A 174 -28.36 -0.53 24.38
CA ASN A 174 -27.89 -1.82 24.94
C ASN A 174 -26.41 -2.16 24.64
N VAL A 175 -25.48 -1.28 25.00
CA VAL A 175 -24.01 -1.46 24.97
C VAL A 175 -23.53 -2.59 25.89
N LYS A 176 -23.95 -3.84 25.66
CA LYS A 176 -23.34 -5.02 26.26
C LYS A 176 -22.21 -5.51 25.37
N ASN A 177 -21.19 -4.65 25.32
CA ASN A 177 -19.84 -4.80 24.77
C ASN A 177 -19.67 -4.90 23.24
N GLU A 178 -18.80 -4.03 22.72
CA GLU A 178 -18.13 -4.18 21.41
C GLU A 178 -17.48 -5.58 21.21
N SER A 179 -17.25 -6.33 22.29
CA SER A 179 -16.75 -7.71 22.27
C SER A 179 -17.69 -8.70 21.59
N GLN A 180 -18.92 -8.33 21.26
CA GLN A 180 -19.82 -9.19 20.50
C GLN A 180 -19.39 -9.35 19.04
N CYS A 181 -18.74 -8.34 18.45
CA CYS A 181 -18.26 -8.44 17.07
C CYS A 181 -16.97 -9.27 17.04
N GLN A 182 -17.06 -10.44 16.44
CA GLN A 182 -15.98 -11.40 16.30
C GLN A 182 -15.01 -11.01 15.18
N ASN A 183 -13.90 -11.73 15.09
CA ASN A 183 -12.93 -11.65 14.00
C ASN A 183 -12.39 -10.24 13.70
N GLY A 184 -12.43 -9.35 14.69
CA GLY A 184 -11.97 -7.97 14.53
C GLY A 184 -13.04 -7.01 13.99
N GLY A 185 -14.32 -7.39 13.96
CA GLY A 185 -15.45 -6.50 13.73
C GLY A 185 -15.54 -5.35 14.75
N PHE A 186 -16.43 -4.40 14.50
CA PHE A 186 -16.76 -3.33 15.43
C PHE A 186 -18.21 -2.86 15.27
N LEU A 187 -18.79 -2.27 16.32
CA LEU A 187 -20.13 -1.71 16.26
C LEU A 187 -20.10 -0.31 15.65
N SER A 188 -21.01 -0.07 14.70
CA SER A 188 -21.22 1.26 14.11
C SER A 188 -22.70 1.60 14.12
N PRO A 189 -23.12 2.80 14.54
CA PRO A 189 -24.51 3.23 14.44
C PRO A 189 -25.03 3.31 13.00
N TYR A 190 -24.14 3.29 12.00
CA TYR A 190 -24.49 3.39 10.59
C TYR A 190 -23.73 2.33 9.77
N ARG A 191 -24.47 1.42 9.13
CA ARG A 191 -24.03 0.59 7.98
C ARG A 191 -24.66 1.02 6.65
N GLY A 192 -25.55 2.02 6.67
CA GLY A 192 -26.35 2.41 5.50
C GLY A 192 -27.48 1.40 5.15
N ASP A 193 -27.68 0.34 5.94
CA ASP A 193 -28.70 -0.70 5.76
C ASP A 193 -29.95 -0.51 6.64
N GLY A 194 -29.97 0.55 7.46
CA GLY A 194 -31.10 0.89 8.33
C GLY A 194 -31.19 0.10 9.65
N GLN A 195 -30.25 -0.81 9.94
CA GLN A 195 -30.21 -1.48 11.23
C GLN A 195 -29.51 -0.61 12.29
N PRO A 196 -30.06 -0.52 13.52
CA PRO A 196 -29.40 0.23 14.60
C PRO A 196 -28.21 -0.57 15.14
N CYS A 197 -27.02 -0.02 15.00
CA CYS A 197 -25.79 -0.53 15.62
C CYS A 197 -25.36 -1.98 15.29
N PRO A 198 -25.34 -2.38 14.00
CA PRO A 198 -24.84 -3.68 13.60
C PRO A 198 -23.32 -3.80 13.76
N CYS A 199 -22.82 -5.04 13.76
CA CYS A 199 -21.40 -5.29 13.55
C CYS A 199 -21.01 -4.97 12.09
N VAL A 200 -20.01 -4.12 11.95
CA VAL A 200 -19.28 -3.92 10.70
C VAL A 200 -18.18 -4.97 10.66
N CYS A 201 -18.20 -5.77 9.62
CA CYS A 201 -17.33 -6.92 9.49
C CYS A 201 -16.09 -6.61 8.65
N PRO A 202 -14.91 -7.10 9.05
CA PRO A 202 -13.73 -7.00 8.21
C PRO A 202 -13.93 -7.74 6.88
N PRO A 203 -13.10 -7.45 5.87
CA PRO A 203 -13.10 -8.19 4.60
C PRO A 203 -13.06 -9.70 4.83
N ARG A 204 -13.81 -10.45 4.00
CA ARG A 204 -13.93 -11.92 4.05
C ARG A 204 -14.52 -12.46 5.36
N THR A 205 -15.33 -11.65 6.04
CA THR A 205 -16.16 -12.10 7.16
C THR A 205 -17.58 -11.59 7.01
N SER A 206 -18.54 -12.38 7.48
CA SER A 206 -19.95 -12.06 7.43
C SER A 206 -20.69 -12.66 8.63
N GLY A 207 -22.02 -12.56 8.65
CA GLY A 207 -22.84 -12.90 9.82
C GLY A 207 -23.20 -11.67 10.65
N GLU A 208 -24.10 -11.87 11.62
CA GLU A 208 -24.61 -10.81 12.49
C GLU A 208 -23.52 -10.24 13.40
N PHE A 209 -22.60 -11.10 13.82
CA PHE A 209 -21.48 -10.82 14.71
C PHE A 209 -20.13 -10.97 14.02
N CYS A 210 -20.10 -11.04 12.69
CA CYS A 210 -18.90 -11.32 11.88
C CYS A 210 -18.27 -12.69 12.17
N GLU A 211 -19.07 -13.65 12.61
CA GLU A 211 -18.68 -15.00 13.01
C GLU A 211 -18.36 -15.93 11.82
N VAL A 212 -18.88 -15.61 10.63
CA VAL A 212 -18.67 -16.43 9.43
C VAL A 212 -17.37 -16.00 8.77
N LEU A 213 -16.43 -16.94 8.61
CA LEU A 213 -15.19 -16.76 7.88
C LEU A 213 -15.35 -17.25 6.44
N GLU A 214 -14.99 -16.41 5.47
CA GLU A 214 -14.94 -16.82 4.07
C GLU A 214 -13.55 -17.38 3.75
N GLU A 215 -13.49 -18.69 3.44
CA GLU A 215 -12.23 -19.36 3.16
C GLU A 215 -11.71 -19.09 1.73
N PRO A 216 -10.40 -18.85 1.54
CA PRO A 216 -9.37 -18.79 2.58
C PRO A 216 -9.41 -17.47 3.37
N PHE A 217 -9.34 -17.56 4.71
CA PHE A 217 -9.45 -16.38 5.57
C PHE A 217 -8.16 -15.56 5.64
N TYR A 218 -8.12 -14.43 4.91
CA TYR A 218 -7.06 -13.42 5.00
C TYR A 218 -7.66 -12.01 4.91
N TYR A 219 -7.18 -11.06 5.72
CA TYR A 219 -7.69 -9.67 5.68
C TYR A 219 -7.34 -8.97 4.36
N TYR A 220 -6.11 -9.15 3.89
CA TYR A 220 -5.69 -8.74 2.56
C TYR A 220 -5.83 -9.93 1.62
N GLU A 221 -6.23 -9.68 0.38
CA GLU A 221 -6.07 -10.71 -0.65
C GLU A 221 -4.58 -11.08 -0.70
N PHE A 222 -4.27 -12.36 -0.49
CA PHE A 222 -2.96 -12.92 -0.83
C PHE A 222 -2.60 -12.42 -2.24
N PRO A 223 -1.33 -12.09 -2.55
CA PRO A 223 -0.98 -11.56 -3.86
C PRO A 223 -1.62 -12.46 -4.90
N ARG A 224 -2.39 -11.86 -5.81
CA ARG A 224 -3.24 -12.58 -6.78
C ARG A 224 -2.45 -13.61 -7.59
N CYS A 225 -1.13 -13.47 -7.59
CA CYS A 225 -0.17 -14.43 -8.07
C CYS A 225 1.16 -14.41 -7.30
N GLY A 226 1.83 -15.56 -7.30
CA GLY A 226 3.13 -15.76 -6.63
C GLY A 226 3.00 -16.53 -5.33
N GLY A 227 3.73 -16.10 -4.30
CA GLY A 227 3.77 -16.73 -2.98
C GLY A 227 5.20 -17.06 -2.51
N ASN A 228 5.27 -17.85 -1.43
CA ASN A 228 6.54 -18.33 -0.91
C ASN A 228 7.07 -19.48 -1.78
N VAL A 229 8.36 -19.45 -2.09
CA VAL A 229 9.05 -20.50 -2.87
C VAL A 229 10.17 -21.07 -2.02
N THR A 230 9.98 -22.31 -1.57
CA THR A 230 10.89 -23.02 -0.65
C THR A 230 11.52 -24.25 -1.29
N GLU A 231 11.18 -24.56 -2.54
CA GLU A 231 11.70 -25.70 -3.30
C GLU A 231 12.19 -25.27 -4.69
N ASP A 232 13.10 -26.06 -5.26
CA ASP A 232 13.56 -25.88 -6.63
C ASP A 232 12.38 -26.02 -7.61
N GLY A 233 12.36 -25.21 -8.67
CA GLY A 233 11.25 -25.28 -9.61
C GLY A 233 11.24 -24.16 -10.65
N ILE A 234 10.10 -24.05 -11.34
CA ILE A 234 9.83 -22.97 -12.28
C ILE A 234 8.76 -22.06 -11.68
N ILE A 235 9.04 -20.76 -11.67
CA ILE A 235 8.05 -19.72 -11.40
C ILE A 235 7.70 -19.00 -12.70
N GLN A 236 6.44 -18.60 -12.84
CA GLN A 236 5.99 -17.82 -13.98
C GLN A 236 4.79 -16.94 -13.62
N THR A 237 4.65 -15.81 -14.30
CA THR A 237 3.45 -14.97 -14.18
C THR A 237 2.21 -15.70 -14.71
N PRO A 238 1.02 -15.44 -14.15
CA PRO A 238 -0.24 -15.96 -14.69
C PRO A 238 -0.41 -15.61 -16.17
N GLY A 239 -0.93 -16.56 -16.93
CA GLY A 239 -1.18 -16.39 -18.36
C GLY A 239 0.07 -16.40 -19.25
N TYR A 240 1.27 -16.62 -18.71
CA TYR A 240 2.49 -16.77 -19.53
C TYR A 240 2.34 -17.89 -20.59
N PRO A 241 2.78 -17.71 -21.85
CA PRO A 241 3.43 -16.51 -22.40
C PRO A 241 2.44 -15.50 -23.04
N THR A 242 1.14 -15.71 -22.89
CA THR A 242 0.07 -14.90 -23.50
C THR A 242 -0.64 -14.05 -22.45
N ARG A 243 0.14 -13.37 -21.60
CA ARG A 243 -0.38 -12.55 -20.50
C ARG A 243 -1.11 -11.32 -21.05
N LYS A 244 -2.36 -11.14 -20.64
CA LYS A 244 -3.22 -10.03 -21.08
C LYS A 244 -3.46 -9.02 -19.96
N PRO A 245 -3.36 -7.71 -20.23
CA PRO A 245 -3.83 -6.66 -19.34
C PRO A 245 -5.37 -6.65 -19.18
N PRO A 246 -5.93 -6.16 -18.06
CA PRO A 246 -5.23 -5.77 -16.85
C PRO A 246 -4.70 -7.02 -16.15
N ALA A 247 -3.40 -7.03 -15.90
CA ALA A 247 -2.76 -8.15 -15.24
C ALA A 247 -2.64 -7.86 -13.75
N ASP A 248 -2.53 -8.93 -12.98
CA ASP A 248 -2.37 -8.80 -11.54
C ASP A 248 -0.93 -8.47 -11.15
N SER A 249 -0.80 -7.71 -10.06
CA SER A 249 0.46 -7.56 -9.35
C SER A 249 0.80 -8.87 -8.64
N CYS A 250 2.04 -9.34 -8.81
CA CYS A 250 2.53 -10.60 -8.25
C CYS A 250 3.66 -10.35 -7.25
N SER A 251 3.89 -11.29 -6.34
CA SER A 251 5.12 -11.30 -5.55
C SER A 251 5.59 -12.71 -5.24
N TRP A 252 6.88 -12.98 -5.46
CA TRP A 252 7.54 -14.22 -5.06
C TRP A 252 8.54 -13.91 -3.96
N TRP A 253 8.39 -14.60 -2.84
CA TRP A 253 9.37 -14.60 -1.76
C TRP A 253 10.09 -15.94 -1.77
N ILE A 254 11.26 -15.96 -2.40
CA ILE A 254 12.05 -17.18 -2.55
C ILE A 254 12.97 -17.31 -1.34
N GLN A 255 12.82 -18.41 -0.61
CA GLN A 255 13.41 -18.63 0.70
C GLN A 255 14.27 -19.90 0.65
N ALA A 256 15.58 -19.70 0.52
CA ALA A 256 16.54 -20.80 0.53
C ALA A 256 16.63 -21.42 1.94
N PRO A 257 16.83 -22.75 2.02
CA PRO A 257 17.15 -23.41 3.29
C PRO A 257 18.41 -22.85 3.95
N GLU A 258 18.56 -23.15 5.24
CA GLU A 258 19.76 -22.78 5.99
C GLU A 258 21.04 -23.31 5.32
N GLY A 259 22.08 -22.49 5.28
CA GLY A 259 23.34 -22.79 4.59
C GLY A 259 23.31 -22.58 3.07
N LYS A 260 22.13 -22.29 2.48
CA LYS A 260 21.98 -22.08 1.04
C LYS A 260 21.65 -20.64 0.66
N ARG A 261 21.70 -20.38 -0.65
CA ARG A 261 21.33 -19.13 -1.34
C ARG A 261 20.37 -19.46 -2.47
N ALA A 262 19.46 -18.54 -2.76
CA ALA A 262 18.53 -18.67 -3.87
C ALA A 262 19.20 -18.19 -5.17
N ARG A 263 19.23 -19.07 -6.17
CA ARG A 263 19.73 -18.80 -7.51
C ARG A 263 18.57 -18.84 -8.48
N VAL A 264 18.38 -17.75 -9.21
CA VAL A 264 17.29 -17.56 -10.18
C VAL A 264 17.88 -17.38 -11.57
N GLU A 265 17.51 -18.27 -12.50
CA GLU A 265 17.79 -18.15 -13.92
C GLU A 265 16.54 -17.63 -14.64
N PHE A 266 16.63 -16.44 -15.25
CA PHE A 266 15.55 -15.84 -16.01
C PHE A 266 15.49 -16.47 -17.39
N LEU A 267 14.45 -17.27 -17.65
CA LEU A 267 14.24 -17.97 -18.92
C LEU A 267 13.52 -17.08 -19.95
N ASP A 268 12.60 -16.23 -19.50
CA ASP A 268 11.99 -15.17 -20.28
C ASP A 268 11.58 -14.01 -19.34
N PHE A 269 11.69 -12.78 -19.85
CA PHE A 269 11.37 -11.56 -19.14
C PHE A 269 10.85 -10.54 -20.16
N SER A 270 9.55 -10.32 -20.17
CA SER A 270 8.89 -9.44 -21.13
C SER A 270 7.69 -8.76 -20.49
N PHE A 271 7.84 -7.48 -20.23
CA PHE A 271 6.85 -6.62 -19.58
C PHE A 271 6.62 -5.33 -20.39
N HIS A 272 5.73 -4.46 -19.94
CA HIS A 272 5.56 -3.16 -20.56
C HIS A 272 6.89 -2.38 -20.58
N PRO A 273 7.28 -1.75 -21.70
CA PRO A 273 8.58 -1.10 -21.84
C PRO A 273 8.74 0.17 -20.98
N ARG A 274 9.98 0.66 -20.90
CA ARG A 274 10.27 1.97 -20.29
C ARG A 274 9.49 3.07 -21.02
N MET A 275 9.00 4.06 -20.27
CA MET A 275 8.23 5.16 -20.83
C MET A 275 9.15 6.16 -21.54
N GLU A 276 8.84 6.48 -22.79
CA GLU A 276 9.47 7.57 -23.53
C GLU A 276 8.69 8.86 -23.30
N SER A 277 9.31 9.85 -22.67
CA SER A 277 8.66 11.12 -22.29
C SER A 277 9.64 12.28 -22.25
N ASN A 278 9.18 13.49 -22.58
CA ASN A 278 9.97 14.70 -22.38
C ASN A 278 10.09 15.10 -20.90
N ASN A 279 9.28 14.50 -20.01
CA ASN A 279 9.37 14.73 -18.57
C ASN A 279 10.42 13.79 -17.95
N THR A 280 11.48 14.37 -17.38
CA THR A 280 12.63 13.64 -16.83
C THR A 280 12.28 12.70 -15.68
N ILE A 281 11.20 12.97 -14.92
CA ILE A 281 10.72 12.09 -13.84
C ILE A 281 10.27 10.73 -14.40
N PHE A 282 9.76 10.76 -15.63
CA PHE A 282 9.07 9.65 -16.27
C PHE A 282 9.90 8.99 -17.37
N ASN A 283 10.79 9.75 -18.00
CA ASN A 283 11.56 9.29 -19.14
C ASN A 283 12.48 8.11 -18.79
N ARG A 284 12.50 7.09 -19.65
CA ARG A 284 13.26 5.84 -19.47
C ARG A 284 12.96 5.11 -18.15
N LYS A 285 11.80 5.36 -17.54
CA LYS A 285 11.39 4.70 -16.28
C LYS A 285 10.34 3.61 -16.51
N CYS A 286 10.31 2.64 -15.59
CA CYS A 286 9.32 1.58 -15.53
C CYS A 286 8.04 2.09 -14.85
N PHE A 287 7.27 2.89 -15.59
CA PHE A 287 6.11 3.61 -15.06
C PHE A 287 4.84 2.75 -15.01
N HIS A 288 4.53 2.05 -16.09
CA HIS A 288 3.29 1.29 -16.22
C HIS A 288 3.36 -0.11 -15.60
N GLU A 289 4.54 -0.70 -15.67
CA GLU A 289 4.82 -2.00 -15.11
C GLU A 289 6.26 -2.02 -14.61
N ARG A 290 6.45 -2.50 -13.40
CA ARG A 290 7.73 -2.47 -12.70
C ARG A 290 7.96 -3.78 -11.99
N VAL A 291 9.07 -4.41 -12.29
CA VAL A 291 9.56 -5.61 -11.61
C VAL A 291 10.70 -5.20 -10.68
N GLU A 292 10.42 -5.19 -9.38
CA GLU A 292 11.43 -5.01 -8.35
C GLU A 292 12.09 -6.35 -8.05
N ILE A 293 13.43 -6.41 -8.14
CA ILE A 293 14.21 -7.58 -7.77
C ILE A 293 15.12 -7.22 -6.60
N ARG A 294 15.00 -7.96 -5.50
CA ARG A 294 15.84 -7.79 -4.31
C ARG A 294 16.70 -9.02 -4.07
N THR A 295 18.01 -8.86 -4.23
CA THR A 295 19.00 -9.94 -4.07
C THR A 295 19.93 -9.73 -2.89
N LYS A 296 20.22 -8.48 -2.51
CA LYS A 296 21.19 -8.14 -1.47
C LYS A 296 20.53 -7.91 -0.11
N HIS A 297 19.40 -7.22 -0.12
CA HIS A 297 18.67 -6.81 1.08
C HIS A 297 17.17 -7.06 0.89
N ARG A 298 16.45 -7.40 1.96
CA ARG A 298 15.00 -7.64 1.89
C ARG A 298 14.20 -6.40 1.52
N PHE A 299 14.73 -5.20 1.81
CA PHE A 299 13.97 -3.94 1.77
C PHE A 299 14.41 -2.97 0.66
N ASP A 300 15.47 -3.28 -0.07
CA ASP A 300 15.94 -2.45 -1.18
C ASP A 300 16.23 -3.32 -2.40
N GLY A 301 15.68 -2.90 -3.54
CA GLY A 301 15.72 -3.62 -4.81
C GLY A 301 16.04 -2.71 -5.97
N ASP A 302 16.29 -3.35 -7.11
CA ASP A 302 16.46 -2.68 -8.40
C ASP A 302 15.24 -2.91 -9.28
N MET A 303 14.91 -1.94 -10.12
CA MET A 303 13.66 -1.87 -10.88
C MET A 303 13.89 -2.15 -12.37
N PHE A 304 13.15 -3.11 -12.91
CA PHE A 304 13.25 -3.60 -14.29
C PHE A 304 11.87 -3.59 -14.97
N CYS A 305 11.85 -3.50 -16.30
CA CYS A 305 10.64 -3.62 -17.13
C CYS A 305 11.04 -3.92 -18.58
N GLY A 306 10.09 -3.92 -19.52
CA GLY A 306 10.40 -4.25 -20.92
C GLY A 306 11.07 -5.61 -21.05
N GLU A 307 12.21 -5.62 -21.74
CA GLU A 307 13.11 -6.77 -21.88
C GLU A 307 14.48 -6.49 -21.22
N ASP A 308 14.50 -5.70 -20.13
CA ASP A 308 15.74 -5.29 -19.43
C ASP A 308 16.59 -6.48 -18.94
N ILE A 309 16.00 -7.66 -18.76
CA ILE A 309 16.69 -8.89 -18.32
C ILE A 309 16.74 -9.89 -19.47
N PRO A 310 17.90 -10.09 -20.12
CA PRO A 310 18.02 -11.05 -21.22
C PRO A 310 17.78 -12.50 -20.76
N PRO A 311 17.19 -13.37 -21.61
CA PRO A 311 17.09 -14.80 -21.35
C PRO A 311 18.44 -15.45 -21.02
N GLY A 312 18.45 -16.36 -20.05
CA GLY A 312 19.65 -17.02 -19.53
C GLY A 312 20.45 -16.19 -18.52
N THR A 313 19.97 -15.01 -18.13
CA THR A 313 20.57 -14.23 -17.04
C THR A 313 20.37 -14.98 -15.72
N VAL A 314 21.43 -15.09 -14.93
CA VAL A 314 21.41 -15.75 -13.62
C VAL A 314 21.74 -14.73 -12.54
N ALA A 315 20.93 -14.73 -11.47
CA ALA A 315 21.15 -13.91 -10.29
C ALA A 315 21.06 -14.76 -9.02
N THR A 316 21.98 -14.53 -8.09
CA THR A 316 22.06 -15.27 -6.82
C THR A 316 21.91 -14.29 -5.65
N SER A 317 21.00 -14.58 -4.71
CA SER A 317 20.79 -13.76 -3.51
C SER A 317 22.04 -13.73 -2.64
N VAL A 318 22.36 -12.64 -1.95
CA VAL A 318 23.47 -12.59 -0.96
C VAL A 318 23.16 -13.45 0.27
N GLY A 319 21.94 -13.34 0.77
CA GLY A 319 21.43 -14.15 1.88
C GLY A 319 20.60 -15.33 1.39
N GLN A 320 19.69 -15.78 2.26
CA GLN A 320 18.74 -16.85 1.97
C GLN A 320 17.55 -16.37 1.12
N GLU A 321 17.38 -15.07 0.93
CA GLU A 321 16.16 -14.50 0.37
C GLU A 321 16.41 -13.88 -1.00
N PHE A 322 15.57 -14.24 -1.96
CA PHE A 322 15.45 -13.59 -3.26
C PHE A 322 14.00 -13.17 -3.45
N ILE A 323 13.77 -11.90 -3.76
CA ILE A 323 12.42 -11.35 -3.84
C ILE A 323 12.17 -10.78 -5.23
N ILE A 324 11.02 -11.11 -5.80
CA ILE A 324 10.52 -10.54 -7.06
C ILE A 324 9.14 -9.96 -6.78
N ILE A 325 8.95 -8.67 -7.04
CA ILE A 325 7.66 -7.99 -6.88
C ILE A 325 7.31 -7.35 -8.21
N ILE A 326 6.14 -7.68 -8.75
CA ILE A 326 5.62 -7.10 -9.99
C ILE A 326 4.48 -6.17 -9.61
N ASP A 327 4.66 -4.89 -9.92
CA ASP A 327 3.66 -3.84 -9.76
C ASP A 327 3.22 -3.35 -11.14
N THR A 328 1.92 -3.44 -11.43
CA THR A 328 1.34 -3.11 -12.74
C THR A 328 0.13 -2.21 -12.59
N ASN A 329 -0.07 -1.29 -13.53
CA ASN A 329 -1.26 -0.45 -13.58
C ASN A 329 -2.14 -0.75 -14.80
N GLU A 330 -3.33 -0.16 -14.82
CA GLU A 330 -4.37 -0.34 -15.85
C GLU A 330 -3.94 0.02 -17.28
N LYS A 331 -2.82 0.73 -17.45
CA LYS A 331 -2.27 1.16 -18.74
C LYS A 331 -1.12 0.29 -19.25
N ALA A 332 -0.72 -0.74 -18.50
CA ALA A 332 0.26 -1.71 -18.96
C ALA A 332 -0.23 -2.39 -20.26
N GLN A 333 0.71 -2.66 -21.16
CA GLN A 333 0.43 -3.32 -22.44
C GLN A 333 0.80 -4.80 -22.35
N GLU A 334 0.46 -5.56 -23.40
CA GLU A 334 0.83 -6.96 -23.49
C GLU A 334 2.35 -7.15 -23.48
N GLY A 335 2.78 -8.13 -22.68
CA GLY A 335 4.14 -8.66 -22.61
C GLY A 335 4.05 -10.14 -22.26
N ARG A 336 5.07 -10.93 -22.60
CA ARG A 336 4.97 -12.39 -22.38
C ARG A 336 4.92 -12.76 -20.90
N GLY A 337 5.47 -11.90 -20.04
CA GLY A 337 5.56 -12.05 -18.60
C GLY A 337 6.94 -12.53 -18.13
N LEU A 338 6.98 -13.13 -16.95
CA LEU A 338 8.18 -13.74 -16.37
C LEU A 338 8.07 -15.26 -16.45
N LYS A 339 9.18 -15.91 -16.82
CA LYS A 339 9.43 -17.32 -16.55
C LYS A 339 10.86 -17.46 -16.03
N ALA A 340 11.02 -18.05 -14.84
CA ALA A 340 12.32 -18.21 -14.22
C ALA A 340 12.46 -19.58 -13.55
N LYS A 341 13.69 -20.11 -13.54
CA LYS A 341 14.05 -21.32 -12.82
C LYS A 341 14.71 -20.95 -11.50
N VAL A 342 14.19 -21.48 -10.41
CA VAL A 342 14.68 -21.31 -9.05
C VAL A 342 15.44 -22.57 -8.63
N THR A 343 16.62 -22.37 -8.05
CA THR A 343 17.45 -23.43 -7.45
C THR A 343 18.11 -22.94 -6.17
N PHE A 344 18.40 -23.85 -5.23
CA PHE A 344 19.13 -23.52 -4.00
C PHE A 344 20.55 -24.09 -3.99
N VAL A 345 21.53 -23.18 -4.00
CA VAL A 345 22.97 -23.48 -4.05
C VAL A 345 23.64 -23.22 -2.70
N ASP A 346 24.75 -23.90 -2.43
CA ASP A 346 25.49 -23.70 -1.18
C ASP A 346 26.16 -22.32 -1.13
N LYS A 347 26.21 -21.71 0.06
CA LYS A 347 26.74 -20.34 0.25
C LYS A 347 28.17 -20.13 -0.26
N ASP A 348 29.00 -21.16 -0.19
CA ASP A 348 30.44 -21.12 -0.48
C ASP A 348 30.79 -21.42 -1.95
N THR A 349 29.78 -21.73 -2.77
CA THR A 349 29.98 -21.97 -4.19
C THR A 349 30.42 -20.66 -4.86
N LYS A 350 31.71 -20.56 -5.27
CA LYS A 350 32.20 -19.46 -6.11
C LYS A 350 31.54 -19.57 -7.48
N ASP A 351 30.45 -18.87 -7.70
CA ASP A 351 29.72 -18.90 -8.97
C ASP A 351 30.45 -18.04 -10.03
N VAL A 352 31.18 -18.71 -10.92
CA VAL A 352 31.97 -18.09 -12.02
C VAL A 352 31.06 -17.42 -13.08
N LYS A 353 29.73 -17.57 -12.96
CA LYS A 353 28.74 -17.08 -13.95
C LYS A 353 27.70 -16.10 -13.38
N ASP A 354 27.83 -15.64 -12.13
CA ASP A 354 26.94 -14.60 -11.61
C ASP A 354 27.16 -13.31 -12.42
N LYS A 355 26.20 -12.97 -13.29
CA LYS A 355 26.14 -11.63 -13.88
C LYS A 355 25.38 -10.76 -12.89
N ILE A 356 26.05 -9.73 -12.38
CA ILE A 356 25.40 -8.80 -11.45
C ILE A 356 24.25 -8.13 -12.21
N LEU A 357 23.00 -8.26 -11.75
CA LEU A 357 21.84 -7.66 -12.43
C LEU A 357 22.01 -6.16 -12.75
N THR A 358 22.83 -5.44 -11.97
CA THR A 358 23.16 -4.04 -12.20
C THR A 358 24.01 -3.79 -13.45
N SER A 359 24.63 -4.81 -14.05
CA SER A 359 25.41 -4.67 -15.29
C SER A 359 24.57 -4.56 -16.55
N PHE A 360 23.23 -4.64 -16.43
CA PHE A 360 22.29 -4.59 -17.56
C PHE A 360 21.43 -3.32 -17.58
N LEU A 361 21.61 -2.41 -16.62
CA LEU A 361 20.93 -1.12 -16.64
C LEU A 361 21.65 -0.19 -17.63
N PRO A 362 20.95 0.36 -18.64
CA PRO A 362 21.52 1.26 -19.64
C PRO A 362 21.64 2.72 -19.18
#